data_AF-A0A6J2Y582-F1
#
_entry.id   AF-A0A6J2Y582-F1
#
_cell.length_a   1.000
_cell.length_b   1.000
_cell.length_c   1.000
_cell.angle_alpha   90.00
_cell.angle_beta   90.00
_cell.angle_gamma   90.00
#
_symmetry.space_group_name_H-M   'P 1'
#
loop_
_entity.id
_entity.type
_entity.pdbx_description
1 polymer ?
#
loop_
_entity_poly.entity_id
_entity_poly.type
_entity_poly.pdbx_seq_one_letter_code
_entity_poly.pdbx_strand_id
1 'polypeptide(L)'
;MQRRTCFVVGGITGVLILIAIIVTVVVLVVEENTNRNGCTIYPFEVALSPLVVISGTSDFLYPLPGENVLRFDYHQSVDFICPGRNVLLNNVNSNQSVLSGYCLENNTFVINNAHVDWPNMDCSNTFWRTARYTGATCENNGLDIEVGYDTGDNRFLRSMSICFDPELQVAHYTFINQTASINQRALDTPRPSWLQGTGFYDIGSVTNLYVRANQRRTINTLIGLNETSALFIEDDTNYFLARGHQTARSDGYYPAQQNATFFMMNIAPQWQTFNGFNWNQIEIDVRDYAEDNAVDLWVWTGVYGVATLPHQETGEPVELYLFVNSTDNRKALPVPEVYWKVAYNPITERGVALIGVNNPYYQAYTPLCNDISHRLTWLHTKNFDQEQGFCYACTVDTFRRVVTSMPNIPVRGILL
;
A
#
# COMPACT_ATOMS: atom_id res chain seq x y z
N MET A 1 13.90 77.03 -44.04
CA MET A 1 14.71 78.25 -43.88
C MET A 1 15.36 78.19 -42.50
N GLN A 2 16.64 77.79 -42.46
CA GLN A 2 17.78 78.69 -42.20
C GLN A 2 17.77 79.29 -40.79
N ARG A 3 18.69 78.79 -39.95
CA ARG A 3 19.84 79.53 -39.37
C ARG A 3 19.43 80.35 -38.13
N ARG A 4 20.13 80.36 -36.99
CA ARG A 4 21.59 80.36 -36.78
C ARG A 4 21.90 80.04 -35.31
N THR A 5 23.06 79.42 -35.17
CA THR A 5 23.91 79.21 -34.00
C THR A 5 24.59 80.50 -33.48
N CYS A 6 24.86 80.56 -32.16
CA CYS A 6 26.17 80.75 -31.48
C CYS A 6 26.25 81.78 -30.31
N PHE A 7 26.66 81.26 -29.14
CA PHE A 7 27.57 81.76 -28.06
C PHE A 7 27.25 83.08 -27.31
N VAL A 8 27.48 83.23 -25.99
CA VAL A 8 28.77 83.13 -25.26
C VAL A 8 28.59 82.88 -23.73
N VAL A 9 29.32 81.87 -23.23
CA VAL A 9 30.18 81.76 -22.01
C VAL A 9 29.83 82.47 -20.69
N GLY A 10 29.89 81.71 -19.59
CA GLY A 10 30.40 82.22 -18.30
C GLY A 10 30.11 81.35 -17.08
N GLY A 11 31.14 80.74 -16.48
CA GLY A 11 31.15 80.36 -15.06
C GLY A 11 31.21 78.86 -14.77
N ILE A 12 32.41 78.27 -14.83
CA ILE A 12 32.73 76.98 -14.22
C ILE A 12 33.12 77.25 -12.75
N THR A 13 32.27 76.83 -11.80
CA THR A 13 32.70 76.51 -10.43
C THR A 13 32.58 75.01 -10.27
N GLY A 14 33.71 74.33 -10.46
CA GLY A 14 33.83 72.88 -10.29
C GLY A 14 33.67 72.51 -8.82
N VAL A 15 32.59 71.81 -8.50
CA VAL A 15 32.46 71.04 -7.26
C VAL A 15 33.04 69.66 -7.57
N LEU A 16 34.22 69.36 -7.02
CA LEU A 16 34.79 68.01 -7.00
C LEU A 16 33.92 67.15 -6.07
N ILE A 17 32.99 66.40 -6.64
CA ILE A 17 32.30 65.32 -5.93
C ILE A 17 33.24 64.12 -5.97
N LEU A 18 33.96 63.87 -4.86
CA LEU A 18 34.59 62.58 -4.62
C LEU A 18 33.49 61.54 -4.45
N ILE A 19 33.17 60.83 -5.53
CA ILE A 19 32.36 59.61 -5.45
C ILE A 19 33.27 58.54 -4.85
N ALA A 20 33.16 58.32 -3.55
CA ALA A 20 33.71 57.14 -2.91
C ALA A 20 32.92 55.93 -3.45
N ILE A 21 33.49 55.23 -4.43
CA ILE A 21 33.00 53.93 -4.86
C ILE A 21 33.31 52.96 -3.72
N ILE A 22 32.32 52.71 -2.86
CA ILE A 22 32.35 51.58 -1.94
C ILE A 22 32.19 50.33 -2.81
N VAL A 23 33.31 49.72 -3.19
CA VAL A 23 33.31 48.37 -3.74
C VAL A 23 33.06 47.44 -2.55
N THR A 24 31.80 47.08 -2.34
CA THR A 24 31.46 45.99 -1.44
C THR A 24 31.96 44.72 -2.11
N VAL A 25 33.15 44.26 -1.71
CA VAL A 25 33.60 42.91 -2.03
C VAL A 25 32.67 41.96 -1.28
N VAL A 26 31.64 41.47 -1.96
CA VAL A 26 30.88 40.31 -1.49
C VAL A 26 31.83 39.14 -1.65
N VAL A 27 32.56 38.82 -0.57
CA VAL A 27 33.21 37.53 -0.45
C VAL A 27 32.07 36.53 -0.36
N LEU A 28 31.71 35.93 -1.51
CA LEU A 28 31.04 34.66 -1.54
C LEU A 28 32.00 33.69 -0.84
N VAL A 29 31.76 33.46 0.45
CA VAL A 29 32.24 32.26 1.10
C VAL A 29 31.50 31.14 0.40
N VAL A 30 32.10 30.61 -0.66
CA VAL A 30 31.84 29.24 -1.07
C VAL A 30 32.31 28.45 0.14
N GLU A 31 31.37 28.01 0.98
CA GLU A 31 31.68 26.91 1.89
C GLU A 31 32.28 25.82 1.02
N GLU A 32 33.55 25.50 1.26
CA GLU A 32 34.10 24.26 0.78
C GLU A 32 33.09 23.18 1.17
N ASN A 33 32.47 22.58 0.16
CA ASN A 33 31.72 21.36 0.32
C ASN A 33 32.75 20.30 0.70
N THR A 34 33.19 20.32 1.97
CA THR A 34 33.81 19.16 2.59
C THR A 34 32.78 18.08 2.37
N ASN A 35 33.08 17.15 1.49
CA ASN A 35 32.24 16.02 1.13
C ASN A 35 32.12 15.16 2.40
N ARG A 36 31.33 15.63 3.37
CA ARG A 36 31.09 14.94 4.63
C ARG A 36 30.19 13.79 4.25
N ASN A 37 30.73 12.59 4.34
CA ASN A 37 30.00 11.38 4.02
C ASN A 37 28.74 11.36 4.87
N GLY A 38 27.57 11.31 4.23
CA GLY A 38 26.29 11.09 4.89
C GLY A 38 26.21 9.68 5.48
N CYS A 39 25.01 9.30 5.92
CA CYS A 39 24.74 7.98 6.46
C CYS A 39 24.11 7.09 5.41
N THR A 40 24.39 5.79 5.48
CA THR A 40 23.87 4.72 4.64
C THR A 40 23.64 3.53 5.55
N ILE A 41 22.39 3.07 5.63
CA ILE A 41 22.01 1.91 6.46
C ILE A 41 21.23 0.90 5.63
N TYR A 42 21.44 -0.39 5.91
CA TYR A 42 20.53 -1.43 5.46
C TYR A 42 19.43 -1.61 6.53
N PRO A 43 18.16 -1.25 6.24
CA PRO A 43 17.10 -1.21 7.26
C PRO A 43 16.75 -2.58 7.86
N PHE A 44 17.23 -3.67 7.26
CA PHE A 44 17.00 -5.05 7.72
C PHE A 44 18.29 -5.72 8.22
N GLU A 45 19.34 -4.95 8.53
CA GLU A 45 20.60 -5.46 9.07
C GLU A 45 20.41 -6.14 10.43
N VAL A 46 19.50 -5.62 11.25
CA VAL A 46 19.17 -6.18 12.57
C VAL A 46 17.73 -6.70 12.59
N ALA A 47 17.50 -7.86 13.22
CA ALA A 47 16.22 -8.57 13.15
C ALA A 47 15.02 -7.78 13.71
N LEU A 48 15.25 -6.90 14.69
CA LEU A 48 14.23 -6.01 15.27
C LEU A 48 14.64 -4.54 15.13
N SER A 49 15.23 -4.18 13.99
CA SER A 49 15.63 -2.80 13.67
C SER A 49 14.47 -1.82 13.90
N PRO A 50 14.70 -0.66 14.52
CA PRO A 50 13.72 0.42 14.58
C PRO A 50 13.27 0.87 13.19
N LEU A 51 12.03 1.34 13.06
CA LEU A 51 11.62 2.09 11.88
C LEU A 51 12.33 3.45 11.92
N VAL A 52 12.83 3.91 10.77
CA VAL A 52 13.48 5.22 10.65
C VAL A 52 12.61 6.12 9.81
N VAL A 53 12.33 7.33 10.31
CA VAL A 53 11.58 8.36 9.60
C VAL A 53 12.30 9.70 9.67
N ILE A 54 12.00 10.62 8.77
CA ILE A 54 12.46 12.01 8.93
C ILE A 54 11.84 12.57 10.22
N SER A 55 12.64 13.26 11.02
CA SER A 55 12.20 13.69 12.35
C SER A 55 10.89 14.49 12.29
N GLY A 56 9.92 14.10 13.12
CA GLY A 56 8.58 14.69 13.17
C GLY A 56 7.60 14.27 12.07
N THR A 57 8.01 13.42 11.12
CA THR A 57 7.12 12.90 10.05
C THR A 57 6.48 11.56 10.41
N SER A 58 5.48 11.12 9.64
CA SER A 58 4.77 9.85 9.85
C SER A 58 4.77 8.96 8.61
N ASP A 59 5.81 9.09 7.77
CA ASP A 59 5.93 8.36 6.51
C ASP A 59 7.06 7.34 6.59
N PHE A 60 6.80 6.14 6.05
CA PHE A 60 7.86 5.16 5.85
C PHE A 60 8.86 5.71 4.83
N LEU A 61 10.15 5.57 5.14
CA LEU A 61 11.22 5.87 4.19
C LEU A 61 11.46 4.66 3.30
N TYR A 62 11.92 4.88 2.07
CA TYR A 62 12.29 3.80 1.16
C TYR A 62 13.63 4.14 0.51
N PRO A 63 14.44 3.14 0.13
CA PRO A 63 15.62 3.39 -0.68
C PRO A 63 15.26 4.03 -2.01
N LEU A 64 16.27 4.63 -2.65
CA LEU A 64 16.18 5.00 -4.06
C LEU A 64 15.93 3.75 -4.92
N PRO A 65 15.27 3.89 -6.09
CA PRO A 65 14.98 2.76 -6.97
C PRO A 65 16.23 1.92 -7.29
N GLY A 66 16.13 0.60 -7.13
CA GLY A 66 17.22 -0.34 -7.33
C GLY A 66 18.27 -0.39 -6.20
N GLU A 67 18.11 0.41 -5.14
CA GLU A 67 18.93 0.33 -3.93
C GLU A 67 18.19 -0.41 -2.80
N ASN A 68 18.95 -1.01 -1.88
CA ASN A 68 18.40 -1.64 -0.68
C ASN A 68 18.78 -0.88 0.61
N VAL A 69 19.44 0.27 0.50
CA VAL A 69 19.92 1.08 1.62
C VAL A 69 19.19 2.41 1.72
N LEU A 70 18.93 2.87 2.94
CA LEU A 70 18.49 4.23 3.20
C LEU A 70 19.69 5.15 3.29
N ARG A 71 19.60 6.32 2.67
CA ARG A 71 20.64 7.35 2.68
C ARG A 71 20.17 8.58 3.41
N PHE A 72 21.06 9.17 4.19
CA PHE A 72 20.79 10.39 4.94
C PHE A 72 21.90 11.39 4.74
N ASP A 73 21.54 12.65 4.54
CA ASP A 73 22.51 13.73 4.44
C ASP A 73 23.19 13.96 5.80
N TYR A 74 24.42 14.50 5.77
CA TYR A 74 25.11 14.94 6.98
C TYR A 74 24.21 15.86 7.81
N HIS A 75 24.06 15.58 9.11
CA HIS A 75 23.16 16.28 10.03
C HIS A 75 21.65 16.19 9.73
N GLN A 76 21.21 15.32 8.82
CA GLN A 76 19.77 15.09 8.63
C GLN A 76 19.15 14.50 9.90
N SER A 77 18.12 15.15 10.41
CA SER A 77 17.41 14.72 11.61
C SER A 77 16.42 13.58 11.31
N VAL A 78 16.49 12.53 12.11
CA VAL A 78 15.67 11.31 11.98
C VAL A 78 15.12 10.88 13.32
N ASP A 79 14.00 10.16 13.30
CA ASP A 79 13.46 9.47 14.47
C ASP A 79 13.57 7.96 14.28
N PHE A 80 14.03 7.27 15.33
CA PHE A 80 14.06 5.82 15.48
C PHE A 80 12.84 5.39 16.28
N ILE A 81 11.97 4.58 15.68
CA ILE A 81 10.64 4.28 16.21
C ILE A 81 10.48 2.78 16.41
N CYS A 82 10.07 2.39 17.61
CA CYS A 82 9.69 1.03 18.00
C CYS A 82 8.21 1.03 18.45
N PRO A 83 7.22 0.93 17.53
CA PRO A 83 5.81 1.08 17.87
C PRO A 83 5.31 0.12 18.95
N GLY A 84 4.75 0.67 20.03
CA GLY A 84 4.28 -0.08 21.21
C GLY A 84 5.39 -0.79 21.99
N ARG A 85 6.66 -0.44 21.75
CA ARG A 85 7.87 -1.04 22.32
C ARG A 85 8.87 0.06 22.69
N ASN A 86 10.06 -0.32 23.13
CA ASN A 86 11.11 0.63 23.45
C ASN A 86 12.29 0.46 22.50
N VAL A 87 12.95 1.56 22.15
CA VAL A 87 14.25 1.56 21.47
C VAL A 87 15.32 1.12 22.47
N LEU A 88 16.18 0.21 22.04
CA LEU A 88 17.37 -0.25 22.74
C LEU A 88 18.60 0.34 22.04
N LEU A 89 19.53 0.89 22.82
CA LEU A 89 20.84 1.35 22.32
C LEU A 89 21.91 0.50 23.01
N ASN A 90 22.72 -0.25 22.26
CA ASN A 90 23.71 -1.18 22.80
C ASN A 90 23.12 -2.16 23.83
N ASN A 91 21.94 -2.73 23.54
CA ASN A 91 21.16 -3.57 24.46
C ASN A 91 20.66 -2.88 25.76
N VAL A 92 20.80 -1.57 25.88
CA VAL A 92 20.28 -0.79 27.01
C VAL A 92 18.94 -0.17 26.63
N ASN A 93 17.91 -0.43 27.44
CA ASN A 93 16.57 0.08 27.20
C ASN A 93 16.48 1.59 27.47
N SER A 94 16.06 2.36 26.47
CA SER A 94 15.85 3.81 26.58
C SER A 94 14.59 4.19 27.37
N ASN A 95 13.66 3.25 27.54
CA ASN A 95 12.29 3.48 28.02
C ASN A 95 11.47 4.44 27.14
N GLN A 96 11.87 4.63 25.88
CA GLN A 96 11.17 5.47 24.91
C GLN A 96 10.85 4.65 23.65
N SER A 97 9.64 4.83 23.11
CA SER A 97 9.25 4.24 21.82
C SER A 97 9.80 5.00 20.63
N VAL A 98 10.23 6.25 20.85
CA VAL A 98 10.81 7.14 19.86
C VAL A 98 12.09 7.75 20.43
N LEU A 99 13.17 7.68 19.66
CA LEU A 99 14.39 8.44 19.91
C LEU A 99 14.72 9.29 18.68
N SER A 100 14.96 10.58 18.88
CA SER A 100 15.42 11.47 17.81
C SER A 100 16.94 11.57 17.80
N GLY A 101 17.51 11.69 16.61
CA GLY A 101 18.93 11.89 16.40
C GLY A 101 19.21 12.52 15.05
N TYR A 102 20.48 12.58 14.67
CA TYR A 102 20.89 13.05 13.36
C TYR A 102 22.06 12.23 12.81
N CYS A 103 22.13 12.17 11.48
CA CYS A 103 23.23 11.49 10.80
C CYS A 103 24.58 12.17 11.05
N LEU A 104 25.59 11.39 11.44
CA LEU A 104 26.99 11.85 11.54
C LEU A 104 27.80 11.45 10.31
N GLU A 105 28.02 10.16 10.09
CA GLU A 105 28.72 9.62 8.92
C GLU A 105 28.54 8.10 8.84
N ASN A 106 28.71 7.51 7.65
CA ASN A 106 28.66 6.07 7.41
C ASN A 106 27.36 5.41 7.93
N ASN A 107 27.34 4.79 9.10
CA ASN A 107 26.14 4.23 9.73
C ASN A 107 25.96 4.74 11.17
N THR A 108 26.68 5.80 11.54
CA THR A 108 26.70 6.39 12.88
C THR A 108 25.75 7.58 12.95
N PHE A 109 24.91 7.57 13.99
CA PHE A 109 24.01 8.67 14.32
C PHE A 109 24.34 9.23 15.69
N VAL A 110 24.06 10.52 15.89
CA VAL A 110 24.13 11.14 17.21
C VAL A 110 22.75 11.10 17.84
N ILE A 111 22.63 10.39 18.97
CA ILE A 111 21.40 10.28 19.78
C ILE A 111 21.78 10.65 21.22
N ASN A 112 21.09 11.62 21.82
CA ASN A 112 21.39 12.09 23.19
C ASN A 112 22.88 12.46 23.39
N ASN A 113 23.51 13.12 22.41
CA ASN A 113 24.93 13.47 22.36
C ASN A 113 25.91 12.28 22.35
N ALA A 114 25.42 11.04 22.20
CA ALA A 114 26.24 9.84 22.03
C ALA A 114 26.27 9.42 20.57
N HIS A 115 27.41 8.91 20.13
CA HIS A 115 27.56 8.30 18.80
C HIS A 115 27.08 6.85 18.88
N VAL A 116 26.12 6.50 18.04
CA VAL A 116 25.50 5.18 18.02
C VAL A 116 25.46 4.68 16.58
N ASP A 117 26.09 3.54 16.34
CA ASP A 117 26.03 2.87 15.04
C ASP A 117 24.70 2.12 14.89
N TRP A 118 24.17 2.12 13.66
CA TRP A 118 22.93 1.43 13.30
C TRP A 118 22.82 -0.02 13.80
N PRO A 119 23.86 -0.88 13.70
CA PRO A 119 23.78 -2.27 14.17
C PRO A 119 23.60 -2.41 15.69
N ASN A 120 23.77 -1.32 16.45
CA ASN A 120 23.60 -1.28 17.89
C ASN A 120 22.23 -0.73 18.32
N MET A 121 21.30 -0.54 17.38
CA MET A 121 19.95 -0.08 17.64
C MET A 121 18.94 -1.21 17.40
N ASP A 122 18.08 -1.45 18.39
CA ASP A 122 17.09 -2.52 18.35
C ASP A 122 15.76 -2.07 18.95
N CYS A 123 14.70 -2.80 18.65
CA CYS A 123 13.45 -2.72 19.39
C CYS A 123 13.34 -3.84 20.40
N SER A 124 12.77 -3.53 21.57
CA SER A 124 12.66 -4.48 22.68
C SER A 124 11.80 -5.72 22.37
N ASN A 125 10.96 -5.66 21.33
CA ASN A 125 10.20 -6.79 20.79
C ASN A 125 9.62 -6.40 19.41
N THR A 126 8.93 -7.35 18.78
CA THR A 126 8.11 -7.15 17.58
C THR A 126 7.05 -6.06 17.75
N PHE A 127 6.85 -5.26 16.71
CA PHE A 127 5.91 -4.14 16.68
C PHE A 127 4.46 -4.60 16.86
N TRP A 128 3.66 -3.78 17.53
CA TRP A 128 2.23 -4.00 17.62
C TRP A 128 1.48 -3.18 16.57
N ARG A 129 0.78 -3.87 15.66
CA ARG A 129 -0.04 -3.25 14.61
C ARG A 129 -1.43 -2.89 15.13
N THR A 130 -1.97 -1.80 14.63
CA THR A 130 -3.28 -1.26 15.02
C THR A 130 -4.13 -0.99 13.78
N ALA A 131 -5.44 -1.21 13.91
CA ALA A 131 -6.45 -0.78 12.95
C ALA A 131 -7.47 0.09 13.71
N ARG A 132 -7.85 1.23 13.13
CA ARG A 132 -8.86 2.13 13.72
C ARG A 132 -9.67 2.84 12.63
N TYR A 133 -10.92 3.13 12.92
CA TYR A 133 -11.71 4.05 12.10
C TYR A 133 -11.09 5.45 12.18
N THR A 134 -11.00 6.12 11.04
CA THR A 134 -10.54 7.51 10.96
C THR A 134 -11.64 8.51 11.31
N GLY A 135 -12.89 8.05 11.31
CA GLY A 135 -14.09 8.88 11.44
C GLY A 135 -14.56 9.48 10.11
N ALA A 136 -13.82 9.25 9.02
CA ALA A 136 -14.23 9.62 7.67
C ALA A 136 -15.04 8.50 7.00
N THR A 137 -15.82 8.89 5.98
CA THR A 137 -16.44 7.97 5.04
C THR A 137 -15.60 7.92 3.75
N CYS A 138 -15.72 6.81 3.03
CA CYS A 138 -15.19 6.62 1.69
C CYS A 138 -16.35 6.30 0.71
N GLU A 139 -16.00 5.89 -0.51
CA GLU A 139 -16.93 5.60 -1.59
C GLU A 139 -18.02 4.61 -1.17
N ASN A 140 -19.19 4.72 -1.80
CA ASN A 140 -20.37 3.88 -1.55
C ASN A 140 -20.82 3.83 -0.07
N ASN A 141 -20.60 4.92 0.68
CA ASN A 141 -20.90 5.03 2.12
C ASN A 141 -20.07 4.09 3.00
N GLY A 142 -18.93 3.62 2.51
CA GLY A 142 -17.98 2.87 3.33
C GLY A 142 -17.41 3.73 4.46
N LEU A 143 -16.88 3.06 5.47
CA LEU A 143 -16.17 3.66 6.59
C LEU A 143 -14.66 3.52 6.37
N ASP A 144 -13.94 4.62 6.48
CA ASP A 144 -12.49 4.62 6.29
C ASP A 144 -11.78 4.10 7.55
N ILE A 145 -10.93 3.09 7.35
CA ILE A 145 -10.09 2.47 8.38
C ILE A 145 -8.64 2.70 7.97
N GLU A 146 -7.84 3.21 8.91
CA GLU A 146 -6.38 3.21 8.76
C GLU A 146 -5.77 2.04 9.54
N VAL A 147 -4.82 1.36 8.89
CA VAL A 147 -4.04 0.27 9.49
C VAL A 147 -2.57 0.63 9.46
N GLY A 148 -1.90 0.45 10.58
CA GLY A 148 -0.53 0.91 10.76
C GLY A 148 -0.05 0.77 12.19
N TYR A 149 0.74 1.75 12.63
CA TYR A 149 1.48 1.69 13.89
C TYR A 149 1.38 3.00 14.66
N ASP A 150 0.90 2.92 15.90
CA ASP A 150 0.97 4.02 16.85
C ASP A 150 2.39 4.12 17.39
N THR A 151 3.00 5.27 17.20
CA THR A 151 4.40 5.54 17.57
C THR A 151 4.56 5.84 19.07
N GLY A 152 3.49 6.16 19.78
CA GLY A 152 3.49 6.58 21.18
C GLY A 152 3.66 8.08 21.41
N ASP A 153 3.76 8.90 20.35
CA ASP A 153 3.88 10.37 20.44
C ASP A 153 2.77 11.13 19.69
N ASN A 154 1.60 10.49 19.55
CA ASN A 154 0.43 10.93 18.76
C ASN A 154 0.59 10.84 17.23
N ARG A 155 1.76 10.43 16.72
CA ARG A 155 1.90 10.08 15.29
C ARG A 155 1.42 8.66 15.01
N PHE A 156 0.93 8.47 13.79
CA PHE A 156 0.49 7.17 13.28
C PHE A 156 1.16 6.87 11.95
N LEU A 157 2.01 5.84 11.92
CA LEU A 157 2.65 5.34 10.70
C LEU A 157 1.64 4.47 9.95
N ARG A 158 0.88 5.09 9.05
CA ARG A 158 -0.14 4.40 8.26
C ARG A 158 0.51 3.51 7.21
N SER A 159 0.20 2.22 7.24
CA SER A 159 0.66 1.24 6.26
C SER A 159 -0.32 1.05 5.10
N MET A 160 -1.63 1.13 5.37
CA MET A 160 -2.68 1.05 4.35
C MET A 160 -3.96 1.72 4.85
N SER A 161 -4.83 2.12 3.93
CA SER A 161 -6.23 2.44 4.24
C SER A 161 -7.17 1.40 3.65
N ILE A 162 -8.36 1.28 4.24
CA ILE A 162 -9.39 0.32 3.88
C ILE A 162 -10.72 1.06 3.86
N CYS A 163 -11.41 1.01 2.72
CA CYS A 163 -12.79 1.45 2.61
C CYS A 163 -13.72 0.29 2.93
N PHE A 164 -14.27 0.27 4.14
CA PHE A 164 -15.00 -0.89 4.68
C PHE A 164 -16.52 -0.72 4.58
N ASP A 165 -17.21 -1.71 4.03
CA ASP A 165 -18.68 -1.78 4.03
C ASP A 165 -19.15 -2.42 5.35
N PRO A 166 -19.79 -1.67 6.26
CA PRO A 166 -20.25 -2.22 7.54
C PRO A 166 -21.46 -3.16 7.40
N GLU A 167 -22.23 -3.04 6.32
CA GLU A 167 -23.44 -3.84 6.09
C GLU A 167 -23.06 -5.23 5.56
N LEU A 168 -22.25 -5.25 4.49
CA LEU A 168 -21.74 -6.48 3.87
C LEU A 168 -20.53 -7.05 4.61
N GLN A 169 -19.90 -6.29 5.50
CA GLN A 169 -18.72 -6.67 6.28
C GLN A 169 -17.55 -7.16 5.44
N VAL A 170 -17.27 -6.40 4.39
CA VAL A 170 -16.17 -6.61 3.45
C VAL A 170 -15.62 -5.26 3.02
N ALA A 171 -14.34 -5.17 2.71
CA ALA A 171 -13.81 -3.95 2.13
C ALA A 171 -14.24 -3.78 0.69
N HIS A 172 -14.72 -2.59 0.33
CA HIS A 172 -14.88 -2.19 -1.07
C HIS A 172 -13.52 -2.19 -1.77
N TYR A 173 -12.52 -1.60 -1.12
CA TYR A 173 -11.14 -1.60 -1.55
C TYR A 173 -10.17 -1.28 -0.41
N THR A 174 -8.89 -1.55 -0.64
CA THR A 174 -7.76 -1.04 0.13
C THR A 174 -6.86 -0.17 -0.73
N PHE A 175 -6.06 0.70 -0.10
CA PHE A 175 -5.14 1.59 -0.76
C PHE A 175 -3.77 1.63 -0.08
N ILE A 176 -2.72 1.63 -0.89
CA ILE A 176 -1.33 1.83 -0.48
C ILE A 176 -0.56 2.71 -1.48
N ASN A 177 0.51 3.33 -0.99
CA ASN A 177 1.59 3.85 -1.82
C ASN A 177 2.66 2.76 -1.93
N GLN A 178 2.76 2.11 -3.09
CA GLN A 178 3.79 1.12 -3.37
C GLN A 178 5.05 1.82 -3.85
N THR A 179 6.18 1.55 -3.19
CA THR A 179 7.46 2.16 -3.55
C THR A 179 8.05 1.55 -4.83
N ALA A 180 8.81 2.37 -5.58
CA ALA A 180 9.66 1.95 -6.68
C ALA A 180 10.76 0.94 -6.29
N SER A 181 11.02 0.74 -4.99
CA SER A 181 12.05 -0.19 -4.49
C SER A 181 11.44 -1.48 -3.91
N ILE A 182 10.18 -1.79 -4.25
CA ILE A 182 9.39 -2.85 -3.59
C ILE A 182 9.97 -4.26 -3.76
N ASN A 183 10.81 -4.51 -4.76
CA ASN A 183 11.49 -5.78 -4.91
C ASN A 183 12.76 -5.92 -4.03
N GLN A 184 13.19 -4.82 -3.38
CA GLN A 184 14.19 -4.83 -2.32
C GLN A 184 13.58 -5.00 -0.90
N ARG A 185 12.27 -5.26 -0.81
CA ARG A 185 11.57 -5.48 0.46
C ARG A 185 12.19 -6.60 1.30
N ALA A 186 11.84 -6.61 2.59
CA ALA A 186 12.21 -7.71 3.46
C ALA A 186 11.61 -9.05 2.97
N LEU A 187 12.44 -10.07 2.87
CA LEU A 187 12.04 -11.44 2.53
C LEU A 187 12.12 -12.35 3.78
N ASP A 188 11.51 -13.54 3.70
CA ASP A 188 11.56 -14.57 4.75
C ASP A 188 11.14 -14.12 6.15
N THR A 189 10.33 -13.07 6.22
CA THR A 189 9.78 -12.53 7.45
C THR A 189 8.73 -13.49 8.05
N PRO A 190 8.69 -13.71 9.37
CA PRO A 190 7.68 -14.56 10.00
C PRO A 190 6.25 -14.10 9.68
N ARG A 191 5.37 -15.05 9.34
CA ARG A 191 3.95 -14.77 9.08
C ARG A 191 3.17 -14.67 10.40
N PRO A 192 2.47 -13.55 10.67
CA PRO A 192 1.71 -13.40 11.91
C PRO A 192 0.35 -14.10 11.82
N SER A 193 -0.27 -14.31 12.98
CA SER A 193 -1.68 -14.72 13.07
C SER A 193 -2.62 -13.62 12.58
N TRP A 194 -3.77 -14.00 12.05
CA TRP A 194 -4.83 -13.08 11.64
C TRP A 194 -5.49 -12.39 12.83
N LEU A 195 -5.83 -11.11 12.67
CA LEU A 195 -6.60 -10.33 13.65
C LEU A 195 -7.93 -9.90 13.05
N GLN A 196 -9.03 -10.20 13.73
CA GLN A 196 -10.37 -9.70 13.37
C GLN A 196 -10.54 -8.22 13.71
N GLY A 197 -9.75 -7.69 14.65
CA GLY A 197 -9.97 -6.36 15.20
C GLY A 197 -11.23 -6.30 16.07
N THR A 198 -11.39 -5.19 16.79
CA THR A 198 -12.52 -4.97 17.70
C THR A 198 -13.44 -3.91 17.10
N GLY A 199 -14.75 -4.19 17.03
CA GLY A 199 -15.75 -3.22 16.58
C GLY A 199 -15.92 -3.09 15.05
N PHE A 200 -15.31 -3.98 14.27
CA PHE A 200 -15.43 -3.99 12.81
C PHE A 200 -16.47 -4.99 12.28
N TYR A 201 -16.71 -6.09 13.00
CA TYR A 201 -17.62 -7.17 12.58
C TYR A 201 -18.69 -7.43 13.63
N ASP A 202 -19.92 -7.66 13.18
CA ASP A 202 -21.06 -8.13 13.99
C ASP A 202 -21.51 -9.55 13.63
N ILE A 203 -20.83 -10.23 12.68
CA ILE A 203 -21.16 -11.58 12.19
C ILE A 203 -20.47 -12.72 12.96
N GLY A 204 -20.01 -12.45 14.18
CA GLY A 204 -19.28 -13.40 15.01
C GLY A 204 -17.82 -13.59 14.59
N SER A 205 -17.32 -14.83 14.68
CA SER A 205 -15.92 -15.15 14.36
C SER A 205 -15.73 -15.32 12.85
N VAL A 206 -15.14 -14.32 12.20
CA VAL A 206 -14.81 -14.35 10.77
C VAL A 206 -13.85 -15.50 10.47
N THR A 207 -12.88 -15.80 11.34
CA THR A 207 -12.02 -16.99 11.20
C THR A 207 -12.85 -18.27 11.04
N ASN A 208 -13.92 -18.42 11.83
CA ASN A 208 -14.75 -19.61 11.77
C ASN A 208 -15.52 -19.71 10.46
N LEU A 209 -15.96 -18.59 9.88
CA LEU A 209 -16.65 -18.57 8.57
C LEU A 209 -15.76 -19.09 7.44
N TYR A 210 -14.44 -18.89 7.55
CA TYR A 210 -13.46 -19.40 6.59
C TYR A 210 -13.03 -20.87 6.83
N VAL A 211 -13.53 -21.55 7.85
CA VAL A 211 -13.24 -22.99 8.00
C VAL A 211 -13.98 -23.77 6.92
N ARG A 212 -13.29 -24.63 6.16
CA ARG A 212 -13.86 -25.36 5.00
C ARG A 212 -15.20 -26.06 5.29
N ALA A 213 -15.32 -26.69 6.46
CA ALA A 213 -16.57 -27.34 6.87
C ALA A 213 -17.74 -26.35 7.04
N ASN A 214 -17.46 -25.14 7.56
CA ASN A 214 -18.46 -24.09 7.69
C ASN A 214 -18.79 -23.46 6.34
N GLN A 215 -17.79 -23.25 5.47
CA GLN A 215 -18.03 -22.81 4.09
C GLN A 215 -18.98 -23.78 3.36
N ARG A 216 -18.70 -25.09 3.44
CA ARG A 216 -19.57 -26.13 2.89
C ARG A 216 -20.98 -26.04 3.42
N ARG A 217 -21.15 -26.02 4.75
CA ARG A 217 -22.49 -25.94 5.34
C ARG A 217 -23.26 -24.74 4.79
N THR A 218 -22.66 -23.54 4.83
CA THR A 218 -23.33 -22.31 4.39
C THR A 218 -23.63 -22.33 2.90
N ILE A 219 -22.62 -22.57 2.05
CA ILE A 219 -22.75 -22.50 0.59
C ILE A 219 -23.63 -23.63 0.05
N ASN A 220 -23.46 -24.87 0.53
CA ASN A 220 -24.28 -25.99 0.08
C ASN A 220 -25.76 -25.76 0.42
N THR A 221 -26.05 -25.21 1.60
CA THR A 221 -27.43 -24.84 1.97
C THR A 221 -28.01 -23.79 1.03
N LEU A 222 -27.22 -22.77 0.64
CA LEU A 222 -27.66 -21.75 -0.31
C LEU A 222 -28.03 -22.35 -1.68
N ILE A 223 -27.26 -23.32 -2.16
CA ILE A 223 -27.40 -23.89 -3.51
C ILE A 223 -28.17 -25.21 -3.55
N GLY A 224 -28.84 -25.60 -2.47
CA GLY A 224 -29.68 -26.80 -2.41
C GLY A 224 -28.92 -28.13 -2.39
N LEU A 225 -27.63 -28.12 -2.02
CA LEU A 225 -26.82 -29.32 -1.81
C LEU A 225 -26.92 -29.82 -0.36
N ASN A 226 -26.55 -31.09 -0.14
CA ASN A 226 -26.31 -31.60 1.20
C ASN A 226 -25.18 -30.79 1.90
N GLU A 227 -25.38 -30.40 3.16
CA GLU A 227 -24.44 -29.52 3.89
C GLU A 227 -22.99 -30.04 3.95
N THR A 228 -22.77 -31.35 3.82
CA THR A 228 -21.43 -31.98 3.86
C THR A 228 -20.83 -32.24 2.49
N SER A 229 -21.58 -32.03 1.40
CA SER A 229 -21.14 -32.29 0.02
C SER A 229 -19.82 -31.58 -0.29
N ALA A 230 -18.90 -32.32 -0.91
CA ALA A 230 -17.60 -31.82 -1.35
C ALA A 230 -17.58 -31.41 -2.84
N LEU A 231 -18.75 -31.23 -3.48
CA LEU A 231 -18.85 -30.99 -4.92
C LEU A 231 -18.12 -29.71 -5.38
N PHE A 232 -18.26 -28.62 -4.62
CA PHE A 232 -17.62 -27.33 -4.94
C PHE A 232 -16.58 -26.89 -3.90
N ILE A 233 -16.61 -27.46 -2.69
CA ILE A 233 -15.64 -27.15 -1.65
C ILE A 233 -15.07 -28.47 -1.18
N GLU A 234 -13.86 -28.76 -1.64
CA GLU A 234 -13.23 -30.06 -1.51
C GLU A 234 -12.41 -30.18 -0.21
N ASP A 235 -12.21 -31.41 0.27
CA ASP A 235 -11.59 -31.65 1.57
C ASP A 235 -10.10 -31.27 1.62
N ASP A 236 -9.31 -31.67 0.62
CA ASP A 236 -7.83 -31.58 0.66
C ASP A 236 -7.20 -30.96 -0.61
N THR A 237 -7.95 -30.15 -1.36
CA THR A 237 -7.44 -29.48 -2.59
C THR A 237 -7.44 -27.96 -2.46
N ASN A 238 -7.19 -27.24 -3.57
CA ASN A 238 -7.28 -25.79 -3.66
C ASN A 238 -8.71 -25.28 -3.97
N TYR A 239 -9.71 -26.16 -4.05
CA TYR A 239 -11.10 -25.78 -4.26
C TYR A 239 -11.78 -25.46 -2.91
N PHE A 240 -11.41 -24.30 -2.36
CA PHE A 240 -12.02 -23.72 -1.16
C PHE A 240 -11.80 -22.20 -1.18
N LEU A 241 -12.54 -21.47 -0.35
CA LEU A 241 -12.38 -20.02 -0.20
C LEU A 241 -11.32 -19.70 0.85
N ALA A 242 -10.21 -19.13 0.42
CA ALA A 242 -9.18 -18.61 1.28
C ALA A 242 -9.50 -17.18 1.77
N ARG A 243 -8.78 -16.76 2.80
CA ARG A 243 -8.70 -15.37 3.26
C ARG A 243 -7.82 -14.59 2.27
N GLY A 244 -8.39 -14.24 1.12
CA GLY A 244 -7.71 -13.55 0.03
C GLY A 244 -7.44 -12.10 0.40
N HIS A 245 -6.17 -11.69 0.41
CA HIS A 245 -5.78 -10.31 0.71
C HIS A 245 -6.24 -9.36 -0.41
N GLN A 246 -6.66 -8.15 -0.04
CA GLN A 246 -6.76 -7.04 -1.00
C GLN A 246 -5.40 -6.31 -1.12
N THR A 247 -4.86 -5.82 -0.01
CA THR A 247 -3.43 -5.44 0.06
C THR A 247 -2.61 -6.69 0.35
N ALA A 248 -1.88 -7.17 -0.65
CA ALA A 248 -1.05 -8.36 -0.53
C ALA A 248 0.05 -8.15 0.51
N ARG A 249 0.41 -9.22 1.22
CA ARG A 249 1.54 -9.17 2.16
C ARG A 249 2.80 -8.63 1.51
N SER A 250 3.12 -9.12 0.31
CA SER A 250 4.34 -8.77 -0.42
C SER A 250 4.33 -7.35 -1.01
N ASP A 251 3.21 -6.62 -0.93
CA ASP A 251 3.15 -5.21 -1.30
C ASP A 251 3.72 -4.29 -0.19
N GLY A 252 4.05 -4.84 0.98
CA GLY A 252 4.74 -4.14 2.07
C GLY A 252 6.27 -4.28 1.98
N TYR A 253 6.98 -3.14 1.98
CA TYR A 253 8.45 -3.10 1.97
C TYR A 253 9.05 -3.60 3.29
N TYR A 254 8.53 -3.09 4.42
CA TYR A 254 8.98 -3.44 5.76
C TYR A 254 8.25 -4.67 6.32
N PRO A 255 8.89 -5.48 7.20
CA PRO A 255 8.19 -6.52 7.96
C PRO A 255 6.97 -5.99 8.73
N ALA A 256 7.04 -4.72 9.17
CA ALA A 256 5.93 -4.00 9.77
C ALA A 256 4.72 -3.92 8.80
N GLN A 257 4.92 -3.40 7.59
CA GLN A 257 3.85 -3.27 6.60
C GLN A 257 3.30 -4.64 6.18
N GLN A 258 4.17 -5.64 6.02
CA GLN A 258 3.77 -7.02 5.72
C GLN A 258 2.92 -7.64 6.85
N ASN A 259 3.22 -7.34 8.10
CA ASN A 259 2.42 -7.80 9.24
C ASN A 259 1.09 -7.05 9.33
N ALA A 260 1.06 -5.76 8.96
CA ALA A 260 -0.13 -4.94 8.93
C ALA A 260 -1.23 -5.51 8.03
N THR A 261 -0.88 -6.25 6.97
CA THR A 261 -1.87 -6.84 6.05
C THR A 261 -2.75 -7.93 6.67
N PHE A 262 -2.39 -8.47 7.85
CA PHE A 262 -3.08 -9.58 8.53
C PHE A 262 -4.26 -9.15 9.42
N PHE A 263 -4.97 -8.12 8.98
CA PHE A 263 -6.27 -7.72 9.52
C PHE A 263 -7.39 -8.24 8.61
N MET A 264 -8.45 -8.83 9.17
CA MET A 264 -9.54 -9.41 8.38
C MET A 264 -10.35 -8.40 7.53
N MET A 265 -10.23 -7.10 7.80
CA MET A 265 -10.83 -6.03 7.03
C MET A 265 -10.12 -5.86 5.67
N ASN A 266 -8.89 -6.38 5.55
CA ASN A 266 -8.10 -6.41 4.33
C ASN A 266 -8.30 -7.73 3.54
N ILE A 267 -9.36 -8.49 3.80
CA ILE A 267 -9.64 -9.72 3.05
C ILE A 267 -11.06 -9.76 2.50
N ALA A 268 -11.22 -10.56 1.46
CA ALA A 268 -12.51 -11.07 1.02
C ALA A 268 -12.39 -12.57 0.69
N PRO A 269 -13.51 -13.31 0.55
CA PRO A 269 -13.47 -14.71 0.17
C PRO A 269 -12.94 -14.92 -1.25
N GLN A 270 -11.82 -15.63 -1.37
CA GLN A 270 -11.16 -15.85 -2.66
C GLN A 270 -10.94 -17.33 -2.90
N TRP A 271 -11.32 -17.87 -4.06
CA TRP A 271 -11.00 -19.26 -4.38
C TRP A 271 -9.49 -19.47 -4.39
N GLN A 272 -9.01 -20.50 -3.68
CA GLN A 272 -7.57 -20.70 -3.51
C GLN A 272 -6.85 -21.01 -4.84
N THR A 273 -7.53 -21.64 -5.80
CA THR A 273 -7.02 -21.82 -7.18
C THR A 273 -6.80 -20.49 -7.91
N PHE A 274 -7.53 -19.43 -7.57
CA PHE A 274 -7.32 -18.08 -8.11
C PHE A 274 -6.30 -17.28 -7.28
N ASN A 275 -6.50 -17.22 -5.96
CA ASN A 275 -5.65 -16.52 -4.99
C ASN A 275 -4.16 -16.89 -5.13
N GLY A 276 -3.86 -18.20 -5.19
CA GLY A 276 -2.49 -18.70 -5.23
C GLY A 276 -1.82 -18.67 -6.60
N PHE A 277 -2.54 -18.28 -7.65
CA PHE A 277 -2.10 -18.44 -9.05
C PHE A 277 -2.22 -17.11 -9.81
N ASN A 278 -3.19 -16.93 -10.72
CA ASN A 278 -3.23 -15.72 -11.55
C ASN A 278 -3.34 -14.44 -10.71
N TRP A 279 -4.05 -14.46 -9.57
CA TRP A 279 -4.09 -13.28 -8.70
C TRP A 279 -2.74 -12.93 -8.09
N ASN A 280 -2.03 -13.94 -7.57
CA ASN A 280 -0.65 -13.77 -7.10
C ASN A 280 0.29 -13.28 -8.21
N GLN A 281 0.09 -13.73 -9.46
CA GLN A 281 0.86 -13.23 -10.60
C GLN A 281 0.57 -11.74 -10.88
N ILE A 282 -0.69 -11.29 -10.84
CA ILE A 282 -1.04 -9.86 -10.92
C ILE A 282 -0.31 -9.04 -9.84
N GLU A 283 -0.29 -9.55 -8.61
CA GLU A 283 0.41 -8.89 -7.51
C GLU A 283 1.92 -8.82 -7.75
N ILE A 284 2.55 -9.86 -8.32
CA ILE A 284 3.96 -9.88 -8.72
C ILE A 284 4.21 -8.85 -9.83
N ASP A 285 3.43 -8.90 -10.91
CA ASP A 285 3.61 -8.06 -12.09
C ASP A 285 3.53 -6.55 -11.76
N VAL A 286 2.64 -6.15 -10.82
CA VAL A 286 2.54 -4.75 -10.38
C VAL A 286 3.75 -4.30 -9.56
N ARG A 287 4.35 -5.19 -8.75
CA ARG A 287 5.59 -4.90 -8.02
C ARG A 287 6.78 -4.79 -8.97
N ASP A 288 6.89 -5.73 -9.89
CA ASP A 288 7.94 -5.75 -10.90
C ASP A 288 7.85 -4.51 -11.80
N TYR A 289 6.65 -4.11 -12.21
CA TYR A 289 6.46 -2.86 -12.96
C TYR A 289 6.99 -1.63 -12.23
N ALA A 290 6.69 -1.50 -10.92
CA ALA A 290 7.13 -0.35 -10.13
C ALA A 290 8.67 -0.27 -10.05
N GLU A 291 9.33 -1.41 -9.83
CA GLU A 291 10.78 -1.50 -9.75
C GLU A 291 11.45 -1.27 -11.11
N ASP A 292 11.03 -2.01 -12.14
CA ASP A 292 11.62 -1.97 -13.48
C ASP A 292 11.53 -0.59 -14.13
N ASN A 293 10.49 0.18 -13.78
CA ASN A 293 10.29 1.54 -14.28
C ASN A 293 10.74 2.63 -13.30
N ALA A 294 11.23 2.27 -12.11
CA ALA A 294 11.63 3.19 -11.05
C ALA A 294 10.52 4.21 -10.70
N VAL A 295 9.28 3.74 -10.51
CA VAL A 295 8.11 4.59 -10.23
C VAL A 295 7.37 4.14 -8.97
N ASP A 296 7.06 5.11 -8.11
CA ASP A 296 6.09 4.89 -7.05
C ASP A 296 4.68 4.80 -7.65
N LEU A 297 3.89 3.85 -7.16
CA LEU A 297 2.53 3.62 -7.61
C LEU A 297 1.54 3.85 -6.49
N TRP A 298 0.43 4.50 -6.82
CA TRP A 298 -0.80 4.43 -6.05
C TRP A 298 -1.51 3.14 -6.45
N VAL A 299 -1.71 2.25 -5.49
CA VAL A 299 -2.32 0.95 -5.73
C VAL A 299 -3.60 0.83 -4.92
N TRP A 300 -4.71 0.63 -5.63
CA TRP A 300 -5.97 0.23 -5.03
C TRP A 300 -6.24 -1.22 -5.37
N THR A 301 -6.67 -2.01 -4.40
CA THR A 301 -7.18 -3.35 -4.65
C THR A 301 -8.57 -3.46 -4.04
N GLY A 302 -9.54 -4.00 -4.78
CA GLY A 302 -10.87 -4.18 -4.26
C GLY A 302 -11.61 -5.34 -4.89
N VAL A 303 -12.91 -5.37 -4.62
CA VAL A 303 -13.82 -6.43 -5.06
C VAL A 303 -15.05 -5.83 -5.71
N TYR A 304 -15.72 -6.62 -6.55
CA TYR A 304 -16.98 -6.22 -7.20
C TYR A 304 -17.85 -7.45 -7.53
N GLY A 305 -19.17 -7.26 -7.47
CA GLY A 305 -20.16 -8.31 -7.73
C GLY A 305 -20.16 -9.42 -6.67
N VAL A 306 -21.01 -10.43 -6.86
CA VAL A 306 -21.08 -11.63 -6.02
C VAL A 306 -21.01 -12.85 -6.92
N ALA A 307 -20.04 -13.73 -6.68
CA ALA A 307 -19.90 -14.98 -7.40
C ALA A 307 -21.12 -15.87 -7.16
N THR A 308 -21.42 -16.70 -8.16
CA THR A 308 -22.57 -17.60 -8.16
C THR A 308 -22.17 -19.05 -8.44
N LEU A 309 -22.98 -19.98 -7.95
CA LEU A 309 -22.97 -21.39 -8.35
C LEU A 309 -24.38 -21.82 -8.74
N PRO A 310 -24.55 -22.83 -9.61
CA PRO A 310 -25.88 -23.30 -9.98
C PRO A 310 -26.56 -23.98 -8.79
N HIS A 311 -27.84 -23.68 -8.57
CA HIS A 311 -28.66 -24.43 -7.63
C HIS A 311 -28.82 -25.87 -8.09
N GLN A 312 -28.68 -26.84 -7.18
CA GLN A 312 -28.64 -28.27 -7.47
C GLN A 312 -29.86 -28.78 -8.24
N GLU A 313 -31.05 -28.25 -7.96
CA GLU A 313 -32.31 -28.72 -8.56
C GLU A 313 -32.75 -27.92 -9.79
N THR A 314 -32.51 -26.61 -9.81
CA THR A 314 -33.05 -25.71 -10.84
C THR A 314 -32.01 -25.30 -11.88
N GLY A 315 -30.72 -25.41 -11.56
CA GLY A 315 -29.63 -24.90 -12.38
C GLY A 315 -29.48 -23.37 -12.37
N GLU A 316 -30.38 -22.65 -11.69
CA GLU A 316 -30.34 -21.19 -11.64
C GLU A 316 -29.14 -20.70 -10.83
N PRO A 317 -28.49 -19.59 -11.23
CA PRO A 317 -27.37 -19.01 -10.47
C PRO A 317 -27.80 -18.55 -9.07
N VAL A 318 -27.04 -18.95 -8.05
CA VAL A 318 -27.23 -18.53 -6.66
C VAL A 318 -25.97 -17.84 -6.16
N GLU A 319 -26.13 -16.62 -5.66
CA GLU A 319 -25.07 -15.82 -5.04
C GLU A 319 -24.51 -16.47 -3.77
N LEU A 320 -23.20 -16.40 -3.63
CA LEU A 320 -22.46 -17.04 -2.55
C LEU A 320 -22.11 -16.05 -1.42
N TYR A 321 -22.37 -16.48 -0.18
CA TYR A 321 -22.03 -15.74 1.03
C TYR A 321 -21.45 -16.69 2.07
N LEU A 322 -20.49 -16.22 2.87
CA LEU A 322 -19.96 -17.01 3.98
C LEU A 322 -20.77 -16.84 5.27
N PHE A 323 -21.62 -15.82 5.36
CA PHE A 323 -22.53 -15.60 6.47
C PHE A 323 -23.98 -15.50 6.00
N VAL A 324 -24.84 -16.30 6.64
CA VAL A 324 -26.31 -16.22 6.51
C VAL A 324 -26.89 -16.34 7.91
N ASN A 325 -27.62 -15.32 8.35
CA ASN A 325 -28.32 -15.36 9.63
C ASN A 325 -29.64 -16.13 9.48
N SER A 326 -29.82 -17.17 10.28
CA SER A 326 -31.00 -18.04 10.22
C SER A 326 -32.30 -17.39 10.71
N THR A 327 -32.22 -16.25 11.40
CA THR A 327 -33.38 -15.57 12.01
C THR A 327 -33.99 -14.55 11.05
N ASP A 328 -33.18 -13.72 10.41
CA ASP A 328 -33.61 -12.61 9.55
C ASP A 328 -33.17 -12.73 8.09
N ASN A 329 -32.49 -13.83 7.73
CA ASN A 329 -31.89 -14.07 6.41
C ASN A 329 -30.87 -12.99 5.97
N ARG A 330 -30.32 -12.19 6.90
CA ARG A 330 -29.22 -11.28 6.60
C ARG A 330 -28.04 -12.07 6.05
N LYS A 331 -27.52 -11.61 4.91
CA LYS A 331 -26.29 -12.15 4.31
C LYS A 331 -25.16 -11.14 4.46
N ALA A 332 -23.96 -11.64 4.69
CA ALA A 332 -22.76 -10.84 4.79
C ALA A 332 -21.54 -11.66 4.35
N LEU A 333 -20.40 -10.98 4.22
CA LEU A 333 -19.15 -11.53 3.71
C LEU A 333 -19.37 -12.26 2.37
N PRO A 334 -19.84 -11.53 1.33
CA PRO A 334 -20.09 -12.11 0.01
C PRO A 334 -18.80 -12.67 -0.59
N VAL A 335 -18.91 -13.73 -1.39
CA VAL A 335 -17.81 -14.16 -2.25
C VAL A 335 -17.82 -13.24 -3.47
N PRO A 336 -16.80 -12.41 -3.70
CA PRO A 336 -16.80 -11.50 -4.83
C PRO A 336 -16.83 -12.24 -6.16
N GLU A 337 -17.52 -11.69 -7.15
CA GLU A 337 -17.44 -12.18 -8.53
C GLU A 337 -16.05 -11.91 -9.12
N VAL A 338 -15.52 -10.72 -8.87
CA VAL A 338 -14.19 -10.33 -9.31
C VAL A 338 -13.39 -9.65 -8.21
N TYR A 339 -12.07 -9.82 -8.30
CA TYR A 339 -11.10 -8.94 -7.66
C TYR A 339 -10.55 -7.99 -8.73
N TRP A 340 -10.23 -6.77 -8.32
CA TRP A 340 -9.64 -5.77 -9.19
C TRP A 340 -8.48 -5.07 -8.50
N LYS A 341 -7.45 -4.69 -9.27
CA LYS A 341 -6.30 -3.91 -8.80
C LYS A 341 -6.04 -2.77 -9.79
N VAL A 342 -6.04 -1.54 -9.32
CA VAL A 342 -5.63 -0.37 -10.10
C VAL A 342 -4.19 -0.02 -9.72
N ALA A 343 -3.29 -0.11 -10.69
CA ALA A 343 -1.94 0.43 -10.60
C ALA A 343 -1.91 1.79 -11.29
N TYR A 344 -1.50 2.85 -10.58
CA TYR A 344 -1.54 4.22 -11.07
C TYR A 344 -0.26 4.97 -10.72
N ASN A 345 0.36 5.59 -11.72
CA ASN A 345 1.48 6.50 -11.53
C ASN A 345 0.95 7.93 -11.32
N PRO A 346 1.08 8.51 -10.11
CA PRO A 346 0.52 9.82 -9.79
C PRO A 346 1.21 10.99 -10.48
N ILE A 347 2.45 10.82 -10.95
CA ILE A 347 3.22 11.88 -11.62
C ILE A 347 2.79 12.02 -13.08
N THR A 348 2.60 10.89 -13.77
CA THR A 348 2.22 10.89 -15.20
C THR A 348 0.72 10.81 -15.43
N GLU A 349 -0.05 10.60 -14.35
CA GLU A 349 -1.49 10.35 -14.36
C GLU A 349 -1.88 9.17 -15.28
N ARG A 350 -1.04 8.13 -15.33
CA ARG A 350 -1.29 6.92 -16.11
C ARG A 350 -1.66 5.77 -15.20
N GLY A 351 -2.66 5.00 -15.59
CA GLY A 351 -3.11 3.86 -14.79
C GLY A 351 -3.73 2.74 -15.62
N VAL A 352 -3.84 1.58 -15.02
CA VAL A 352 -4.56 0.43 -15.57
C VAL A 352 -5.32 -0.29 -14.46
N ALA A 353 -6.50 -0.81 -14.78
CA ALA A 353 -7.25 -1.68 -13.88
C ALA A 353 -7.09 -3.12 -14.35
N LEU A 354 -6.55 -3.98 -13.48
CA LEU A 354 -6.36 -5.41 -13.70
C LEU A 354 -7.49 -6.16 -13.00
N ILE A 355 -8.17 -7.05 -13.70
CA ILE A 355 -9.36 -7.75 -13.21
C ILE A 355 -9.09 -9.26 -13.19
N GLY A 356 -9.48 -9.92 -12.11
CA GLY A 356 -9.46 -11.37 -11.98
C GLY A 356 -10.84 -11.91 -11.58
N VAL A 357 -11.33 -12.90 -12.34
CA VAL A 357 -12.61 -13.58 -12.09
C VAL A 357 -12.43 -14.62 -11.00
N ASN A 358 -13.11 -14.41 -9.87
CA ASN A 358 -12.99 -15.21 -8.66
C ASN A 358 -13.99 -16.37 -8.67
N ASN A 359 -13.90 -17.25 -9.68
CA ASN A 359 -14.69 -18.47 -9.72
C ASN A 359 -14.09 -19.53 -10.67
N PRO A 360 -13.53 -20.64 -10.16
CA PRO A 360 -12.94 -21.68 -10.99
C PRO A 360 -13.98 -22.55 -11.72
N TYR A 361 -15.28 -22.36 -11.46
CA TYR A 361 -16.37 -23.12 -12.08
C TYR A 361 -17.04 -22.39 -13.24
N TYR A 362 -16.70 -21.13 -13.49
CA TYR A 362 -17.25 -20.37 -14.61
C TYR A 362 -16.67 -20.83 -15.93
N GLN A 363 -17.53 -21.26 -16.85
CA GLN A 363 -17.12 -21.55 -18.23
C GLN A 363 -16.98 -20.27 -19.07
N ALA A 364 -17.70 -19.21 -18.68
CA ALA A 364 -17.69 -17.90 -19.30
C ALA A 364 -18.01 -16.83 -18.26
N TYR A 365 -17.64 -15.58 -18.54
CA TYR A 365 -17.89 -14.42 -17.69
C TYR A 365 -18.30 -13.22 -18.56
N THR A 366 -18.91 -12.22 -17.92
CA THR A 366 -19.19 -10.93 -18.59
C THR A 366 -18.08 -9.93 -18.20
N PRO A 367 -17.21 -9.51 -19.15
CA PRO A 367 -16.18 -8.52 -18.84
C PRO A 367 -16.78 -7.18 -18.42
N LEU A 368 -16.17 -6.53 -17.42
CA LEU A 368 -16.57 -5.17 -17.00
C LEU A 368 -16.22 -4.10 -18.05
N CYS A 369 -15.37 -4.43 -19.02
CA CYS A 369 -14.85 -3.51 -20.02
C CYS A 369 -14.32 -4.28 -21.25
N ASN A 370 -13.92 -3.54 -22.28
CA ASN A 370 -13.12 -4.12 -23.36
C ASN A 370 -11.71 -4.45 -22.85
N ASP A 371 -11.28 -5.70 -23.05
CA ASP A 371 -9.98 -6.17 -22.60
C ASP A 371 -8.82 -5.52 -23.37
N ILE A 372 -7.93 -4.86 -22.64
CA ILE A 372 -6.70 -4.25 -23.14
C ILE A 372 -5.42 -4.98 -22.67
N SER A 373 -5.54 -6.16 -22.07
CA SER A 373 -4.43 -6.94 -21.50
C SER A 373 -3.31 -7.19 -22.51
N HIS A 374 -3.64 -7.42 -23.78
CA HIS A 374 -2.68 -7.59 -24.88
C HIS A 374 -1.73 -6.40 -25.11
N ARG A 375 -2.03 -5.22 -24.52
CA ARG A 375 -1.17 -4.02 -24.60
C ARG A 375 -0.17 -3.94 -23.45
N LEU A 376 -0.34 -4.74 -22.40
CA LEU A 376 0.48 -4.73 -21.19
C LEU A 376 1.56 -5.80 -21.34
N THR A 377 2.74 -5.42 -21.83
CA THR A 377 3.83 -6.39 -22.05
C THR A 377 4.47 -6.90 -20.77
N TRP A 378 4.19 -6.26 -19.63
CA TRP A 378 4.66 -6.62 -18.30
C TRP A 378 3.69 -7.52 -17.53
N LEU A 379 2.51 -7.83 -18.10
CA LEU A 379 1.52 -8.71 -17.47
C LEU A 379 1.76 -10.16 -17.93
N HIS A 380 1.95 -11.08 -16.98
CA HIS A 380 2.35 -12.48 -17.22
C HIS A 380 1.27 -13.50 -16.82
N THR A 381 0.04 -13.06 -16.58
CA THR A 381 -1.09 -13.92 -16.21
C THR A 381 -1.51 -14.87 -17.33
N LYS A 382 -2.06 -16.03 -16.95
CA LYS A 382 -2.73 -16.94 -17.88
C LYS A 382 -4.18 -16.53 -18.04
N ASN A 383 -4.42 -15.49 -18.84
CA ASN A 383 -5.71 -14.79 -18.95
C ASN A 383 -6.93 -15.69 -19.20
N PHE A 384 -6.75 -16.81 -19.91
CA PHE A 384 -7.82 -17.74 -20.31
C PHE A 384 -7.89 -19.02 -19.45
N ASP A 385 -7.08 -19.11 -18.39
CA ASP A 385 -7.09 -20.27 -17.49
C ASP A 385 -8.25 -20.15 -16.49
N GLN A 386 -9.29 -20.95 -16.71
CA GLN A 386 -10.49 -20.97 -15.87
C GLN A 386 -10.17 -21.36 -14.42
N GLU A 387 -9.40 -22.42 -14.21
CA GLU A 387 -9.12 -22.95 -12.87
C GLU A 387 -8.34 -21.93 -12.04
N GLN A 388 -7.39 -21.24 -12.69
CA GLN A 388 -6.59 -20.17 -12.08
C GLN A 388 -7.33 -18.83 -12.01
N GLY A 389 -8.58 -18.76 -12.47
CA GLY A 389 -9.39 -17.55 -12.59
C GLY A 389 -9.00 -16.74 -13.83
N PHE A 390 -10.00 -16.41 -14.67
CA PHE A 390 -9.77 -15.58 -15.85
C PHE A 390 -9.23 -14.19 -15.47
N CYS A 391 -8.34 -13.65 -16.29
CA CYS A 391 -7.77 -12.31 -16.08
C CYS A 391 -7.85 -11.46 -17.34
N TYR A 392 -8.06 -10.16 -17.15
CA TYR A 392 -8.10 -9.18 -18.22
C TYR A 392 -7.77 -7.78 -17.66
N ALA A 393 -7.63 -6.80 -18.54
CA ALA A 393 -7.34 -5.42 -18.13
C ALA A 393 -8.30 -4.41 -18.76
N CYS A 394 -8.57 -3.35 -18.01
CA CYS A 394 -9.42 -2.23 -18.40
C CYS A 394 -8.63 -0.92 -18.36
N THR A 395 -9.05 0.06 -19.16
CA THR A 395 -8.73 1.45 -18.82
C THR A 395 -9.40 1.82 -17.50
N VAL A 396 -8.73 2.62 -16.67
CA VAL A 396 -9.30 3.07 -15.38
C VAL A 396 -10.63 3.81 -15.59
N ASP A 397 -10.74 4.61 -16.65
CA ASP A 397 -11.96 5.34 -17.00
C ASP A 397 -13.15 4.46 -17.31
N THR A 398 -12.97 3.37 -18.07
CA THR A 398 -14.06 2.44 -18.36
C THR A 398 -14.42 1.62 -17.14
N PHE A 399 -13.41 1.21 -16.36
CA PHE A 399 -13.58 0.40 -15.16
C PHE A 399 -14.43 1.11 -14.09
N ARG A 400 -14.09 2.36 -13.76
CA ARG A 400 -14.79 3.13 -12.70
C ARG A 400 -16.23 3.52 -13.03
N ARG A 401 -16.66 3.37 -14.28
CA ARG A 401 -18.08 3.55 -14.66
C ARG A 401 -18.96 2.39 -14.18
N VAL A 402 -18.36 1.23 -13.96
CA VAL A 402 -19.03 0.02 -13.47
C VAL A 402 -18.76 -0.14 -11.97
N VAL A 403 -17.49 -0.06 -11.57
CA VAL A 403 -17.08 -0.17 -10.17
C VAL A 403 -17.02 1.23 -9.54
N THR A 404 -18.16 1.70 -9.04
CA THR A 404 -18.29 3.06 -8.46
C THR A 404 -17.58 3.23 -7.12
N SER A 405 -17.14 2.13 -6.49
CA SER A 405 -16.28 2.19 -5.31
C SER A 405 -14.85 2.59 -5.62
N MET A 406 -14.42 2.53 -6.89
CA MET A 406 -13.09 3.00 -7.30
C MET A 406 -13.03 4.53 -7.17
N PRO A 407 -12.07 5.09 -6.42
CA PRO A 407 -11.95 6.54 -6.26
C PRO A 407 -11.80 7.31 -7.57
N ASN A 408 -12.37 8.51 -7.61
CA ASN A 408 -12.30 9.38 -8.77
C ASN A 408 -10.95 10.11 -8.85
N ILE A 409 -10.09 9.68 -9.77
CA ILE A 409 -8.77 10.29 -10.04
C ILE A 409 -8.63 10.80 -11.48
N PRO A 410 -7.76 11.78 -11.75
CA PRO A 410 -7.38 12.13 -13.12
C PRO A 410 -6.70 10.95 -13.83
N VAL A 411 -6.98 10.74 -15.12
CA VAL A 411 -6.33 9.70 -15.92
C VAL A 411 -6.04 10.26 -17.31
N ARG A 412 -4.75 10.25 -17.71
CA ARG A 412 -4.26 10.76 -19.00
C ARG A 412 -3.75 9.67 -19.93
N GLY A 413 -3.66 8.43 -19.46
CA GLY A 413 -3.22 7.32 -20.28
C GLY A 413 -3.19 5.99 -19.54
N ILE A 414 -2.78 4.96 -20.28
CA ILE A 414 -2.62 3.61 -19.77
C ILE A 414 -1.19 3.46 -19.21
N LEU A 415 -1.08 2.72 -18.12
CA LEU A 415 0.20 2.28 -17.57
C LEU A 415 0.71 1.10 -18.43
N LEU A 416 1.51 1.42 -19.45
CA LEU A 416 2.06 0.47 -20.41
C LEU A 416 3.45 0.00 -20.00
#